data_AF-A0A1B2E658-F1
#
_entry.id   AF-A0A1B2E658-F1
#
_cell.length_a   1.000
_cell.length_b   1.000
_cell.length_c   1.000
_cell.angle_alpha   90.00
_cell.angle_beta   90.00
_cell.angle_gamma   90.00
#
_symmetry.space_group_name_H-M   'P 1'
#
loop_
_entity.id
_entity.type
_entity.pdbx_description
1 polymer ?
#
loop_
_entity_poly.entity_id
_entity_poly.type
_entity_poly.pdbx_seq_one_letter_code
_entity_poly.pdbx_strand_id
1 'polypeptide(L)'
;MEKRRFLLTFGRNLDHSNIDYLVKSRLSKYKGGIQRDYFNPILHKGADVILNYQIIDTNFDRISSKYYLDDYHVTEAQKNGFLLSLKKLKGTHVWCDPRVQGHAFCVVEGIEYSLYVYRSLEGQEYRFPQYYSDDCHADPIVHSQLHKLPEEEQYLQFPSDWSREVKDEVTIRWINRLISMK
;
A
#
# COMPACT_ATOMS: atom_id res chain seq x y z
N MET A 1 2.84 -19.96 0.73
CA MET A 1 2.95 -18.49 0.86
C MET A 1 4.28 -17.99 1.42
N GLU A 2 5.07 -18.83 2.10
CA GLU A 2 6.39 -18.49 2.68
C GLU A 2 7.41 -17.90 1.71
N LYS A 3 7.26 -18.18 0.41
CA LYS A 3 8.14 -17.70 -0.66
C LYS A 3 7.75 -16.32 -1.21
N ARG A 4 6.60 -15.75 -0.78
CA ARG A 4 6.17 -14.40 -1.18
C ARG A 4 6.73 -13.34 -0.25
N ARG A 5 7.12 -12.22 -0.83
CA ARG A 5 7.53 -11.00 -0.14
C ARG A 5 6.70 -9.87 -0.71
N PHE A 6 6.13 -9.06 0.16
CA PHE A 6 5.34 -7.91 -0.26
C PHE A 6 6.00 -6.64 0.23
N LEU A 7 6.33 -5.75 -0.71
CA LEU A 7 6.90 -4.44 -0.43
C LEU A 7 5.85 -3.38 -0.70
N LEU A 8 5.54 -2.59 0.32
CA LEU A 8 4.69 -1.41 0.22
C LEU A 8 5.56 -0.16 0.21
N THR A 9 5.32 0.74 -0.73
CA THR A 9 5.88 2.09 -0.74
C THR A 9 4.75 3.11 -0.68
N PHE A 10 4.79 4.02 0.28
CA PHE A 10 3.71 4.99 0.46
C PHE A 10 4.19 6.36 0.90
N GLY A 11 3.34 7.37 0.70
CA GLY A 11 3.58 8.77 1.05
C GLY A 11 2.86 9.69 0.08
N ARG A 12 3.17 11.00 0.12
CA ARG A 12 2.56 11.99 -0.77
C ARG A 12 3.52 12.44 -1.85
N ASN A 13 3.07 12.55 -3.10
CA ASN A 13 3.86 13.03 -4.24
C ASN A 13 5.16 12.25 -4.40
N LEU A 14 5.05 10.93 -4.43
CA LEU A 14 6.19 10.04 -4.61
C LEU A 14 6.86 10.29 -5.96
N ASP A 15 8.15 10.01 -6.08
CA ASP A 15 8.89 10.17 -7.34
C ASP A 15 8.61 8.98 -8.28
N HIS A 16 7.41 8.98 -8.89
CA HIS A 16 6.96 7.89 -9.76
C HIS A 16 7.91 7.67 -10.94
N SER A 17 8.53 8.71 -11.49
CA SER A 17 9.47 8.57 -12.59
C SER A 17 10.72 7.77 -12.19
N ASN A 18 11.31 8.06 -11.02
CA ASN A 18 12.46 7.28 -10.54
C ASN A 18 12.04 5.90 -10.00
N ILE A 19 10.88 5.77 -9.37
CA ILE A 19 10.35 4.46 -8.97
C ILE A 19 10.15 3.58 -10.21
N ASP A 20 9.53 4.11 -11.26
CA ASP A 20 9.33 3.42 -12.53
C ASP A 20 10.66 2.96 -13.14
N TYR A 21 11.66 3.84 -13.14
CA TYR A 21 13.00 3.51 -13.61
C TYR A 21 13.62 2.37 -12.79
N LEU A 22 13.48 2.38 -11.46
CA LEU A 22 14.00 1.32 -10.60
C LEU A 22 13.30 -0.01 -10.84
N VAL A 23 11.96 -0.02 -10.94
CA VAL A 23 11.21 -1.24 -11.26
C VAL A 23 11.64 -1.80 -12.61
N LYS A 24 11.73 -0.94 -13.63
CA LYS A 24 12.16 -1.33 -14.98
C LYS A 24 13.56 -1.90 -15.02
N SER A 25 14.52 -1.23 -14.38
CA SER A 25 15.94 -1.60 -14.41
C SER A 25 16.28 -2.79 -13.52
N ARG A 26 15.57 -2.97 -12.40
CA ARG A 26 15.91 -3.98 -11.38
C ARG A 26 14.98 -5.19 -11.40
N LEU A 27 13.70 -5.04 -11.75
CA LEU A 27 12.69 -6.07 -11.55
C LEU A 27 12.09 -6.61 -12.87
N SER A 28 11.88 -5.78 -13.89
CA SER A 28 11.09 -6.20 -15.07
C SER A 28 11.63 -7.44 -15.82
N LYS A 29 12.94 -7.70 -15.81
CA LYS A 29 13.53 -8.91 -16.40
C LYS A 29 13.18 -10.21 -15.65
N TYR A 30 12.65 -10.09 -14.44
CA TYR A 30 12.26 -11.18 -13.55
C TYR A 30 10.74 -11.32 -13.41
N LYS A 31 9.99 -10.55 -14.20
CA LYS A 31 8.53 -10.55 -14.15
C LYS A 31 7.98 -11.91 -14.61
N GLY A 32 7.15 -12.52 -13.78
CA GLY A 32 6.37 -13.73 -14.06
C GLY A 32 5.01 -13.40 -14.65
N GLY A 33 4.13 -14.41 -14.68
CA GLY A 33 2.73 -14.20 -15.03
C GLY A 33 1.97 -13.52 -13.89
N ILE A 34 1.07 -12.59 -14.22
CA ILE A 34 0.22 -11.90 -13.25
C ILE A 34 -0.56 -12.93 -12.42
N GLN A 35 -0.32 -12.94 -11.10
CA GLN A 35 -0.97 -13.80 -10.11
C GLN A 35 -1.04 -15.31 -10.41
N ARG A 36 -0.30 -15.82 -11.40
CA ARG A 36 -0.39 -17.24 -11.80
C ARG A 36 -0.04 -18.18 -10.66
N ASP A 37 0.89 -17.75 -9.82
CA ASP A 37 1.44 -18.55 -8.74
C ASP A 37 0.97 -18.01 -7.37
N TYR A 38 -0.14 -17.26 -7.31
CA TYR A 38 -0.57 -16.56 -6.09
C TYR A 38 -0.85 -17.54 -4.94
N PHE A 39 -1.77 -18.48 -5.18
CA PHE A 39 -2.15 -19.50 -4.21
C PHE A 39 -1.12 -20.63 -4.09
N ASN A 40 -0.40 -20.93 -5.18
CA ASN A 40 0.64 -21.95 -5.20
C ASN A 40 1.95 -21.39 -5.80
N PRO A 41 2.84 -20.78 -4.99
CA PRO A 41 4.03 -20.10 -5.49
C PRO A 41 5.06 -21.07 -6.06
N ILE A 42 5.16 -21.14 -7.39
CA ILE A 42 6.22 -21.83 -8.12
C ILE A 42 7.29 -20.81 -8.49
N LEU A 43 8.53 -21.05 -8.07
CA LEU A 43 9.65 -20.15 -8.37
C LEU A 43 10.24 -20.45 -9.74
N HIS A 44 10.52 -19.41 -10.53
CA HIS A 44 11.39 -19.54 -11.68
C HIS A 44 12.79 -19.99 -11.26
N LYS A 45 13.50 -20.68 -12.16
CA LYS A 45 14.85 -21.18 -11.90
C LYS A 45 15.77 -20.04 -11.46
N GLY A 46 16.45 -20.23 -10.33
CA GLY A 46 17.39 -19.26 -9.77
C GLY A 46 16.76 -18.14 -8.95
N ALA A 47 15.45 -18.16 -8.70
CA ALA A 47 14.78 -17.27 -7.76
C ALA A 47 14.69 -17.89 -6.36
N ASP A 48 14.79 -17.04 -5.34
CA ASP A 48 14.60 -17.41 -3.93
C ASP A 48 13.18 -17.06 -3.46
N VAL A 49 12.60 -15.99 -4.02
CA VAL A 49 11.31 -15.42 -3.61
C VAL A 49 10.51 -14.87 -4.79
N ILE A 50 9.20 -14.73 -4.59
CA ILE A 50 8.32 -13.92 -5.43
C ILE A 50 8.10 -12.58 -4.70
N LEU A 51 8.55 -11.50 -5.30
CA LEU A 51 8.33 -10.15 -4.82
C LEU A 51 7.07 -9.57 -5.47
N ASN A 52 6.13 -9.11 -4.64
CA ASN A 52 5.05 -8.22 -5.02
C ASN A 52 5.37 -6.80 -4.53
N TYR A 53 5.05 -5.81 -5.34
CA TYR A 53 5.36 -4.41 -5.06
C TYR A 53 4.12 -3.55 -5.25
N GLN A 54 3.78 -2.76 -4.23
CA GLN A 54 2.65 -1.83 -4.27
C GLN A 54 3.10 -0.42 -3.91
N ILE A 55 2.50 0.55 -4.58
CA ILE A 55 2.66 1.96 -4.28
C ILE A 55 1.33 2.50 -3.73
N ILE A 56 1.35 3.36 -2.72
CA ILE A 56 0.18 4.13 -2.29
C ILE A 56 0.59 5.59 -2.17
N ASP A 57 0.22 6.39 -3.17
CA ASP A 57 0.40 7.84 -3.15
C ASP A 57 -0.85 8.51 -2.57
N THR A 58 -0.72 9.19 -1.43
CA THR A 58 -1.85 9.92 -0.82
C THR A 58 -2.28 11.14 -1.64
N ASN A 59 -1.52 11.51 -2.70
CA ASN A 59 -2.04 12.36 -3.74
C ASN A 59 -2.92 11.55 -4.71
N PHE A 60 -4.22 11.79 -4.66
CA PHE A 60 -5.26 11.13 -5.47
C PHE A 60 -5.10 11.35 -6.97
N ASP A 61 -4.36 12.37 -7.40
CA ASP A 61 -4.11 12.63 -8.82
C ASP A 61 -2.98 11.74 -9.38
N ARG A 62 -2.42 10.82 -8.57
CA ARG A 62 -1.30 9.94 -8.93
C ARG A 62 -1.68 8.45 -8.86
N ILE A 63 -1.03 7.65 -9.71
CA ILE A 63 -1.34 6.22 -9.87
C ILE A 63 -0.66 5.40 -8.76
N SER A 64 -1.45 4.74 -7.93
CA SER A 64 -0.95 3.89 -6.83
C SER A 64 -0.87 2.40 -7.17
N SER A 65 -1.83 1.86 -7.91
CA SER A 65 -1.95 0.41 -8.15
C SER A 65 -1.13 -0.15 -9.33
N LYS A 66 -0.15 0.60 -9.85
CA LYS A 66 0.55 0.26 -11.11
C LYS A 66 1.20 -1.13 -11.12
N TYR A 67 1.74 -1.57 -9.99
CA TYR A 67 2.53 -2.81 -9.88
C TYR A 67 1.88 -3.89 -9.03
N TYR A 68 0.69 -3.61 -8.48
CA TYR A 68 0.03 -4.42 -7.44
C TYR A 68 -0.03 -5.92 -7.77
N LEU A 69 -0.29 -6.25 -9.03
CA LEU A 69 -0.54 -7.62 -9.49
C LEU A 69 0.70 -8.28 -10.12
N ASP A 70 1.83 -7.60 -10.14
CA ASP A 70 3.05 -8.10 -10.76
C ASP A 70 3.80 -9.04 -9.80
N ASP A 71 4.08 -10.25 -10.28
CA ASP A 71 4.95 -11.23 -9.62
C ASP A 71 6.37 -11.08 -10.17
N TYR A 72 7.35 -10.78 -9.31
CA TYR A 72 8.77 -10.72 -9.68
C TYR A 72 9.56 -11.85 -9.01
N HIS A 73 10.08 -12.79 -9.79
CA HIS A 73 10.82 -13.94 -9.27
C HIS A 73 12.30 -13.60 -9.12
N VAL A 74 12.71 -13.24 -7.90
CA VAL A 74 14.01 -12.64 -7.62
C VAL A 74 14.79 -13.43 -6.57
N THR A 75 16.10 -13.19 -6.52
CA THR A 75 16.95 -13.63 -5.41
C THR A 75 16.80 -12.69 -4.21
N GLU A 76 17.18 -13.15 -3.01
CA GLU A 76 17.21 -12.30 -1.81
C GLU A 76 18.14 -11.09 -2.00
N ALA A 77 19.27 -11.26 -2.71
CA ALA A 77 20.20 -10.16 -3.02
C ALA A 77 19.55 -9.09 -3.92
N GLN A 78 18.81 -9.50 -4.95
CA GLN A 78 18.08 -8.57 -5.83
C GLN A 78 16.98 -7.84 -5.08
N LYS A 79 16.22 -8.56 -4.24
CA LYS A 79 15.17 -8.01 -3.37
C LYS A 79 15.73 -6.91 -2.46
N ASN A 80 16.83 -7.20 -1.76
CA ASN A 80 17.46 -6.25 -0.83
C ASN A 80 18.10 -5.07 -1.58
N GLY A 81 18.73 -5.30 -2.73
CA GLY A 81 19.28 -4.24 -3.58
C GLY A 81 18.21 -3.30 -4.14
N PHE A 82 17.02 -3.82 -4.46
CA PHE A 82 15.88 -3.00 -4.87
C PHE A 82 15.40 -2.09 -3.73
N LEU A 83 15.17 -2.64 -2.53
CA LEU A 83 14.81 -1.84 -1.36
C LEU A 83 15.86 -0.77 -1.03
N LEU A 84 17.14 -1.11 -1.08
CA LEU A 84 18.22 -0.13 -0.84
C LEU A 84 18.19 1.03 -1.84
N SER A 85 17.81 0.76 -3.09
CA SER A 85 17.65 1.79 -4.12
C SER A 85 16.41 2.65 -3.85
N LEU A 86 15.30 2.02 -3.45
CA LEU A 86 14.07 2.72 -3.08
C LEU A 86 14.25 3.66 -1.89
N LYS A 87 14.98 3.24 -0.84
CA LYS A 87 15.27 4.06 0.35
C LYS A 87 15.98 5.40 0.08
N LYS A 88 16.47 5.62 -1.14
CA LYS A 88 17.05 6.90 -1.59
C LYS A 88 16.01 7.86 -2.15
N LEU A 89 14.79 7.39 -2.43
CA LEU A 89 13.69 8.16 -2.96
C LEU A 89 12.78 8.62 -1.82
N LYS A 90 11.94 9.63 -2.08
CA LYS A 90 10.90 10.07 -1.14
C LYS A 90 9.90 8.94 -0.90
N GLY A 91 9.50 8.78 0.36
CA GLY A 91 8.43 7.88 0.78
C GLY A 91 8.85 6.96 1.92
N THR A 92 7.89 6.19 2.39
CA THR A 92 8.09 5.14 3.40
C THR A 92 8.03 3.80 2.70
N HIS A 93 9.01 2.92 2.97
CA HIS A 93 9.15 1.62 2.31
C HIS A 93 9.15 0.51 3.35
N VAL A 94 8.12 -0.34 3.34
CA VAL A 94 7.85 -1.31 4.41
C VAL A 94 7.63 -2.70 3.84
N TRP A 95 8.29 -3.69 4.45
CA TRP A 95 7.97 -5.09 4.20
C TRP A 95 6.67 -5.44 4.91
N CYS A 96 5.74 -6.04 4.18
CA CYS A 96 4.42 -6.38 4.67
C CYS A 96 4.16 -7.89 4.60
N ASP A 97 3.24 -8.36 5.45
CA ASP A 97 2.72 -9.72 5.40
C ASP A 97 1.87 -9.87 4.15
N PRO A 98 2.24 -10.75 3.19
CA PRO A 98 1.48 -10.91 1.96
C PRO A 98 0.04 -11.39 2.19
N ARG A 99 -0.27 -11.98 3.37
CA ARG A 99 -1.62 -12.45 3.75
C ARG A 99 -2.57 -11.33 4.13
N VAL A 100 -2.03 -10.16 4.47
CA VAL A 100 -2.78 -9.10 5.12
C VAL A 100 -2.77 -7.90 4.19
N GLN A 101 -3.54 -8.09 3.12
CA GLN A 101 -3.89 -7.11 2.12
C GLN A 101 -5.41 -7.18 2.01
N GLY A 102 -6.10 -6.14 2.46
CA GLY A 102 -7.55 -6.19 2.58
C GLY A 102 -8.19 -4.83 2.58
N HIS A 103 -9.45 -4.82 3.00
CA HIS A 103 -10.28 -3.63 3.03
C HIS A 103 -10.88 -3.48 4.43
N ALA A 104 -10.91 -2.23 4.91
CA ALA A 104 -11.72 -1.81 6.03
C ALA A 104 -12.75 -0.80 5.52
N PHE A 105 -13.90 -0.74 6.17
CA PHE A 105 -14.97 0.18 5.85
C PHE A 105 -15.49 0.82 7.13
N CYS A 106 -15.94 2.06 7.03
CA CYS A 106 -16.70 2.73 8.08
C CYS A 106 -17.77 3.64 7.49
N VAL A 107 -18.88 3.79 8.19
CA VAL A 107 -19.98 4.67 7.77
C VAL A 107 -19.98 5.92 8.67
N VAL A 108 -19.92 7.09 8.05
CA VAL A 108 -19.97 8.39 8.75
C VAL A 108 -20.98 9.28 8.02
N GLU A 109 -21.95 9.83 8.76
CA GLU A 109 -23.06 10.63 8.20
C GLU A 109 -23.82 9.93 7.04
N GLY A 110 -23.89 8.60 7.07
CA GLY A 110 -24.55 7.80 6.03
C GLY A 110 -23.73 7.56 4.77
N ILE A 111 -22.48 8.02 4.72
CA ILE A 111 -21.51 7.79 3.63
C ILE A 111 -20.57 6.66 4.03
N GLU A 112 -20.38 5.68 3.15
CA GLU A 112 -19.42 4.60 3.36
C GLU A 112 -18.02 5.01 2.87
N TYR A 113 -17.02 4.90 3.74
CA TYR A 113 -15.62 5.14 3.42
C TYR A 113 -14.87 3.82 3.40
N SER A 114 -14.26 3.52 2.26
CA SER A 114 -13.42 2.33 2.07
C SER A 114 -11.94 2.65 2.25
N LEU A 115 -11.20 1.74 2.88
CA LEU A 115 -9.77 1.88 3.13
C LEU A 115 -9.02 0.60 2.75
N TYR A 116 -7.90 0.74 2.04
CA TYR A 116 -6.92 -0.32 1.91
C TYR A 116 -6.21 -0.58 3.23
N VAL A 117 -6.04 -1.85 3.59
CA VAL A 117 -5.37 -2.29 4.80
C VAL A 117 -4.15 -3.12 4.45
N TYR A 118 -3.00 -2.73 5.01
CA TYR A 118 -1.74 -3.47 4.91
C TYR A 118 -1.14 -3.66 6.29
N ARG A 119 -0.45 -4.79 6.53
CA ARG A 119 0.26 -5.04 7.79
C ARG A 119 1.75 -5.25 7.55
N SER A 120 2.61 -4.54 8.27
CA SER A 120 4.05 -4.76 8.27
C SER A 120 4.42 -6.15 8.81
N LEU A 121 5.64 -6.60 8.56
CA LEU A 121 6.15 -7.82 9.17
C LEU A 121 6.30 -7.71 10.70
N GLU A 122 6.48 -6.50 11.21
CA GLU A 122 6.51 -6.16 12.64
C GLU A 122 5.12 -6.04 13.26
N GLY A 123 4.05 -6.19 12.46
CA GLY A 123 2.66 -6.21 12.94
C GLY A 123 1.96 -4.85 12.91
N GLN A 124 2.63 -3.77 12.54
CA GLN A 124 2.02 -2.44 12.37
C GLN A 124 1.00 -2.48 11.23
N GLU A 125 -0.21 -2.00 11.47
CA GLU A 125 -1.25 -1.90 10.44
C GLU A 125 -1.28 -0.48 9.86
N TYR A 126 -1.42 -0.39 8.54
CA TYR A 126 -1.58 0.85 7.80
C TYR A 126 -2.95 0.84 7.12
N ARG A 127 -3.71 1.94 7.26
CA ARG A 127 -4.93 2.15 6.47
C ARG A 127 -4.81 3.38 5.60
N PHE A 128 -5.17 3.23 4.34
CA PHE A 128 -5.17 4.29 3.34
C PHE A 128 -6.56 4.40 2.74
N PRO A 129 -7.09 5.58 2.46
CA PRO A 129 -8.30 5.69 1.66
C PRO A 129 -8.18 4.91 0.35
N GLN A 130 -9.22 4.14 0.03
CA GLN A 130 -9.31 3.46 -1.24
C GLN A 130 -9.75 4.45 -2.33
N TYR A 131 -9.20 4.31 -3.53
CA TYR A 131 -9.65 5.04 -4.73
C TYR A 131 -10.90 4.37 -5.29
N TYR A 132 -11.81 5.17 -5.85
CA TYR A 132 -13.05 4.67 -6.47
C TYR A 132 -13.83 3.83 -5.47
N SER A 133 -14.08 4.42 -4.30
CA SER A 133 -15.00 3.86 -3.32
C SER A 133 -16.33 3.48 -4.00
N ASP A 134 -16.91 2.35 -3.60
CA ASP A 134 -18.22 1.90 -4.11
C ASP A 134 -19.31 2.97 -3.86
N ASP A 135 -19.13 3.78 -2.81
CA ASP A 135 -19.88 5.01 -2.56
C ASP A 135 -19.18 6.22 -3.20
N CYS A 136 -19.82 6.79 -4.23
CA CYS A 136 -19.28 7.92 -4.99
C CYS A 136 -19.22 9.24 -4.20
N HIS A 137 -19.79 9.30 -2.99
CA HIS A 137 -19.79 10.49 -2.14
C HIS A 137 -18.55 10.61 -1.25
N ALA A 138 -17.86 9.50 -0.95
CA ALA A 138 -16.67 9.50 -0.12
C ALA A 138 -15.46 10.13 -0.83
N ASP A 139 -15.24 9.76 -2.09
CA ASP A 139 -14.07 10.15 -2.88
C ASP A 139 -13.88 11.67 -2.98
N PRO A 140 -14.91 12.50 -3.31
CA PRO A 140 -14.74 13.95 -3.36
C PRO A 140 -14.32 14.58 -2.03
N ILE A 141 -14.82 14.05 -0.91
CA ILE A 141 -14.46 14.54 0.43
C ILE A 141 -13.00 14.22 0.71
N VAL A 142 -12.59 12.96 0.55
CA VAL A 142 -11.21 12.56 0.82
C VAL A 142 -10.25 13.29 -0.12
N HIS A 143 -10.55 13.37 -1.42
CA HIS A 143 -9.71 14.07 -2.41
C HIS A 143 -9.50 15.55 -2.05
N SER A 144 -10.58 16.26 -1.70
CA SER A 144 -10.53 17.69 -1.40
C SER A 144 -9.94 18.04 -0.04
N GLN A 145 -9.94 17.12 0.92
CA GLN A 145 -9.53 17.41 2.31
C GLN A 145 -8.22 16.75 2.72
N LEU A 146 -7.92 15.54 2.24
CA LEU A 146 -6.78 14.75 2.73
C LEU A 146 -5.44 15.49 2.56
N HIS A 147 -5.25 16.14 1.42
CA HIS A 147 -4.01 16.86 1.12
C HIS A 147 -3.75 18.08 2.04
N LYS A 148 -4.78 18.54 2.78
CA LYS A 148 -4.66 19.64 3.74
C LYS A 148 -4.09 19.18 5.09
N LEU A 149 -4.10 17.87 5.37
CA LEU A 149 -3.46 17.31 6.55
C LEU A 149 -1.92 17.25 6.36
N PRO A 150 -1.14 17.31 7.45
CA PRO A 150 0.28 16.92 7.43
C PRO A 150 0.48 15.54 6.79
N GLU A 151 1.59 15.32 6.07
CA GLU A 151 1.80 14.09 5.27
C GLU A 151 1.70 12.81 6.11
N GLU A 152 2.16 12.86 7.36
CA GLU A 152 2.11 11.79 8.36
C GLU A 152 0.70 11.45 8.85
N GLU A 153 -0.27 12.36 8.66
CA GLU A 153 -1.68 12.20 9.04
C GLU A 153 -2.59 11.85 7.85
N GLN A 154 -2.04 11.72 6.64
CA GLN A 154 -2.79 11.39 5.42
C GLN A 154 -3.11 9.89 5.27
N TYR A 155 -2.73 9.11 6.26
CA TYR A 155 -3.03 7.69 6.37
C TYR A 155 -3.01 7.33 7.86
N LEU A 156 -3.62 6.20 8.20
CA LEU A 156 -3.68 5.73 9.58
C LEU A 156 -2.61 4.67 9.82
N GLN A 157 -2.03 4.71 11.03
CA GLN A 157 -1.05 3.76 11.50
C GLN A 157 -1.53 3.22 12.85
N PHE A 158 -1.69 1.91 12.97
CA PHE A 158 -2.15 1.26 14.19
C PHE A 158 -1.11 0.28 14.76
N PRO A 159 -0.78 0.41 16.05
CA PRO A 159 0.00 -0.59 16.76
C PRO A 159 -0.59 -2.00 16.61
N SER A 160 0.28 -3.00 16.66
CA SER A 160 -0.09 -4.41 16.45
C SER A 160 -1.02 -4.98 17.51
N ASP A 161 -1.00 -4.42 18.72
CA ASP A 161 -1.72 -4.85 19.91
C ASP A 161 -3.12 -4.22 20.05
N TRP A 162 -3.45 -3.23 19.22
CA TRP A 162 -4.76 -2.61 19.27
C TRP A 162 -5.85 -3.54 18.73
N SER A 163 -6.98 -3.59 19.45
CA SER A 163 -8.16 -4.34 19.02
C SER A 163 -8.77 -3.71 17.76
N ARG A 164 -9.56 -4.50 17.04
CA ARG A 164 -10.24 -4.02 15.83
C ARG A 164 -11.18 -2.86 16.13
N GLU A 165 -11.91 -2.94 17.23
CA GLU A 165 -12.90 -1.95 17.66
C GLU A 165 -12.22 -0.58 17.89
N VAL A 166 -11.07 -0.56 18.58
CA VAL A 166 -10.30 0.67 18.80
C VAL A 166 -9.81 1.27 17.48
N LYS A 167 -9.31 0.43 16.56
CA LYS A 167 -8.87 0.88 15.23
C LYS A 167 -10.02 1.48 14.42
N ASP A 168 -11.20 0.88 14.50
CA ASP A 168 -12.39 1.33 13.79
C ASP A 168 -12.91 2.66 14.36
N GLU A 169 -12.92 2.83 15.70
CA GLU A 169 -13.23 4.11 16.33
C GLU A 169 -12.27 5.24 15.90
N VAL A 170 -10.97 4.96 15.86
CA VAL A 170 -9.96 5.94 15.42
C VAL A 170 -10.15 6.28 13.94
N THR A 171 -10.47 5.28 13.12
CA THR A 171 -10.77 5.48 11.69
C THR A 171 -11.97 6.41 11.53
N ILE A 172 -13.05 6.17 12.27
CA ILE A 172 -14.24 7.04 12.27
C ILE A 172 -13.89 8.46 12.72
N ARG A 173 -13.10 8.62 13.79
CA ARG A 173 -12.66 9.96 14.24
C ARG A 173 -11.84 10.69 13.19
N TRP A 174 -10.96 9.97 12.49
CA TRP A 174 -10.14 10.54 11.43
C TRP A 174 -10.97 10.99 10.21
N ILE A 175 -11.96 10.18 9.79
CA ILE A 175 -12.92 10.58 8.75
C ILE A 175 -13.75 11.79 9.18
N ASN A 176 -14.26 11.83 10.41
CA ASN A 176 -14.98 12.99 10.94
C ASN A 176 -14.12 14.26 10.90
N ARG A 177 -12.83 14.15 11.22
CA ARG A 177 -11.88 15.26 11.11
C ARG A 177 -11.79 15.75 9.66
N LEU A 178 -11.61 14.86 8.69
CA LEU A 178 -11.58 15.24 7.27
C LEU A 178 -12.85 15.98 6.84
N ILE A 179 -14.03 15.49 7.25
CA ILE A 179 -15.33 16.11 6.93
C ILE A 179 -15.44 17.51 7.55
N SER A 180 -14.89 17.72 8.75
CA SER A 180 -14.94 19.00 9.47
C SER A 180 -14.00 20.08 8.93
N MET A 181 -13.07 19.74 8.02
CA MET A 181 -12.09 20.68 7.43
C MET A 181 -12.66 21.53 6.27
N LYS A 182 -13.99 21.56 6.14
CA LYS A 182 -14.73 22.35 5.15
C LYS A 182 -14.43 23.84 5.28
#